data_AF-A0A4R4ZIW8-F1
#
_entry.id   AF-A0A4R4ZIW8-F1
#
_cell.length_a   1.000
_cell.length_b   1.000
_cell.length_c   1.000
_cell.angle_alpha   90.00
_cell.angle_beta   90.00
_cell.angle_gamma   90.00
#
_symmetry.space_group_name_H-M   'P 1'
#
loop_
_entity.id
_entity.type
_entity.pdbx_description
1 polymer ?
#
loop_
_entity_poly.entity_id
_entity_poly.type
_entity_poly.pdbx_seq_one_letter_code
_entity_poly.pdbx_strand_id
1 'polypeptide(L)'
;MNTDLEPPTVPAMTPDQHDRLRRQLLQKTRPAVRRTPAWAAPLVAVGAVAAIVAGTIAVVQHPQGEQAPVAGTSSKDPKSDKQPASPVPPQSDKILPFPTAVDLGPVSAADAAAAAKSCNVPGADGALQVLWSRRLKGPKPGSSFVQLVVARAKSPKGQVFAVCQQGLGVHVIPNQDWIKAATSTQAVAAVIGSSWSTQPTKMYFQRWTLYRAEPNVARIESRYVWRGGASAWITGAVADHFAYTDSRAIPVGPNSGTPTEQVRAFDAQGRPVPFKP
;
A
#
# COMPACT_ATOMS: atom_id res chain seq x y z
N MET A 1 1.97 17.27 44.67
CA MET A 1 2.96 16.49 43.89
C MET A 1 3.57 17.47 42.90
N ASN A 2 4.83 17.88 43.12
CA ASN A 2 5.49 18.91 42.31
C ASN A 2 5.91 18.33 40.95
N THR A 3 5.50 18.99 39.87
CA THR A 3 5.91 18.73 38.49
C THR A 3 6.76 19.89 37.98
N ASP A 4 7.96 20.04 38.54
CA ASP A 4 9.01 20.85 37.94
C ASP A 4 10.06 19.90 37.36
N LEU A 5 9.94 19.64 36.06
CA LEU A 5 10.97 19.00 35.25
C LEU A 5 11.70 20.09 34.50
N GLU A 6 12.53 20.84 35.23
CA GLU A 6 13.44 21.78 34.60
C GLU A 6 14.48 20.98 33.79
N PRO A 7 14.59 21.17 32.46
CA PRO A 7 15.49 20.39 31.65
C PRO A 7 16.95 20.68 32.04
N PRO A 8 17.83 19.66 32.05
CA PRO A 8 19.21 19.85 32.45
C PRO A 8 19.89 20.88 31.54
N THR A 9 20.56 21.85 32.14
CA THR A 9 21.27 22.91 31.42
C THR A 9 22.41 22.29 30.62
N VAL A 10 22.30 22.35 29.29
CA VAL A 10 23.36 21.86 28.40
C VAL A 10 24.43 22.96 28.28
N PRO A 11 25.71 22.67 28.52
CA PRO A 11 26.78 23.63 28.32
C PRO A 11 26.81 24.16 26.88
N ALA A 12 27.02 25.46 26.73
CA ALA A 12 27.13 26.08 25.42
C ALA A 12 28.29 25.46 24.64
N MET A 13 28.03 25.04 23.40
CA MET A 13 29.05 24.49 22.52
C MET A 13 30.06 25.59 22.17
N THR A 14 31.34 25.30 22.33
CA THR A 14 32.41 26.27 22.00
C THR A 14 32.51 26.48 20.49
N PRO A 15 32.99 27.65 20.01
CA PRO A 15 33.18 27.91 18.58
C PRO A 15 34.02 26.84 17.86
N ASP A 16 35.07 26.35 18.52
CA ASP A 16 35.95 25.31 17.97
C ASP A 16 35.24 23.97 17.78
N GLN A 17 34.37 23.59 18.71
CA GLN A 17 33.54 22.38 18.60
C GLN A 17 32.55 22.51 17.44
N HIS A 18 31.94 23.68 17.28
CA HIS A 18 31.03 23.96 16.19
C HIS A 18 31.72 23.86 14.82
N ASP A 19 32.92 24.43 14.68
CA ASP A 19 33.71 24.35 13.44
C ASP A 19 34.22 22.95 13.13
N ARG A 20 34.53 22.15 14.16
CA ARG A 20 34.91 20.75 13.98
C ARG A 20 33.72 19.92 13.47
N LEU A 21 32.53 20.11 14.05
CA LEU A 21 31.28 19.48 13.62
C LEU A 21 30.92 19.87 12.18
N ARG A 22 31.02 21.15 11.84
CA ARG A 22 30.77 21.66 10.49
C ARG A 22 31.70 21.01 9.46
N ARG A 23 33.00 20.91 9.74
CA ARG A 23 33.97 20.27 8.85
C ARG A 23 33.69 18.78 8.65
N GLN A 24 33.32 18.06 9.71
CA GLN A 24 32.95 16.65 9.62
C GLN A 24 31.69 16.42 8.77
N LEU A 25 30.67 17.28 8.93
CA LEU A 25 29.44 17.22 8.12
C LEU A 25 29.71 17.51 6.63
N LEU A 26 30.58 18.48 6.33
CA LEU A 26 30.97 18.79 4.95
C LEU A 26 31.82 17.69 4.31
N GLN A 27 32.66 16.99 5.09
CA GLN A 27 33.42 15.85 4.58
C GLN A 27 32.54 14.65 4.27
N LYS A 28 31.52 14.36 5.10
CA LYS A 28 30.58 13.26 4.86
C LYS A 28 29.63 13.51 3.69
N THR A 29 29.36 14.76 3.36
CA THR A 29 28.46 15.13 2.25
C THR A 29 29.17 15.35 0.92
N ARG A 30 30.51 15.35 0.86
CA ARG A 30 31.23 15.37 -0.41
C ARG A 30 31.02 14.04 -1.14
N PRO A 31 30.41 14.04 -2.34
CA PRO A 31 30.30 12.83 -3.13
C PRO A 31 31.70 12.33 -3.46
N ALA A 32 31.98 11.06 -3.16
CA ALA A 32 33.22 10.42 -3.57
C ALA A 32 33.32 10.55 -5.10
N VAL A 33 34.34 11.29 -5.56
CA VAL A 33 34.65 11.44 -6.98
C VAL A 33 35.10 10.08 -7.49
N ARG A 34 34.13 9.26 -7.92
CA ARG A 34 34.41 8.03 -8.66
C ARG A 34 34.98 8.43 -10.00
N ARG A 35 36.31 8.33 -10.15
CA ARG A 35 36.95 8.26 -11.46
C ARG A 35 36.46 6.98 -12.12
N THR A 36 35.51 7.09 -13.04
CA THR A 36 35.05 5.98 -13.87
C THR A 36 36.14 5.66 -14.90
N PRO A 37 36.65 4.43 -14.98
CA PRO A 37 37.47 4.00 -16.11
C PRO A 37 36.59 3.99 -17.36
N ALA A 38 37.02 4.70 -18.40
CA ALA A 38 36.37 4.72 -19.70
C ALA A 38 36.50 3.33 -20.35
N TRP A 39 35.37 2.67 -20.58
CA TRP A 39 35.30 1.46 -21.39
C TRP A 39 34.33 1.64 -22.54
N ALA A 40 34.80 1.21 -23.70
CA ALA A 40 34.20 1.35 -25.02
C ALA A 40 32.85 0.62 -25.15
N ALA A 41 31.98 1.18 -25.99
CA ALA A 41 30.69 0.60 -26.35
C ALA A 41 30.84 -0.59 -27.30
N PRO A 42 29.86 -1.51 -27.30
CA PRO A 42 29.46 -2.14 -28.55
C PRO A 42 28.00 -1.89 -28.92
N LEU A 43 27.83 -1.90 -30.24
CA LEU A 43 26.67 -1.67 -31.09
C LEU A 43 25.67 -2.85 -31.09
N VAL A 44 24.40 -2.50 -31.35
CA VAL A 44 23.34 -3.24 -32.10
C VAL A 44 22.63 -4.42 -31.40
N ALA A 45 21.29 -4.36 -31.32
CA ALA A 45 20.36 -5.19 -32.12
C ALA A 45 18.88 -4.92 -31.77
N VAL A 46 18.08 -4.71 -32.81
CA VAL A 46 16.61 -4.61 -32.83
C VAL A 46 15.99 -6.01 -32.66
N GLY A 47 14.85 -6.13 -31.97
CA GLY A 47 14.08 -7.37 -31.98
C GLY A 47 12.72 -7.31 -31.27
N ALA A 48 11.67 -7.40 -32.10
CA ALA A 48 10.32 -7.91 -31.84
C ALA A 48 9.32 -7.10 -30.98
N VAL A 49 8.31 -6.56 -31.69
CA VAL A 49 7.01 -6.11 -31.19
C VAL A 49 6.16 -7.35 -30.88
N ALA A 50 5.61 -7.44 -29.66
CA ALA A 50 4.57 -8.40 -29.32
C ALA A 50 3.20 -7.69 -29.33
N ALA A 51 2.31 -8.17 -30.20
CA ALA A 51 0.93 -7.72 -30.31
C ALA A 51 0.13 -8.08 -29.05
N ILE A 52 -0.54 -7.10 -28.45
CA ILE A 52 -1.55 -7.33 -27.42
C ILE A 52 -2.91 -7.38 -28.12
N VAL A 53 -3.55 -8.56 -28.08
CA VAL A 53 -4.93 -8.77 -28.52
C VAL A 53 -5.87 -8.05 -27.55
N ALA A 54 -6.44 -6.94 -27.98
CA ALA A 54 -7.56 -6.30 -27.31
C ALA A 54 -8.84 -7.10 -27.62
N GLY A 55 -9.24 -7.98 -26.69
CA GLY A 55 -10.55 -8.61 -26.73
C GLY A 55 -11.62 -7.62 -26.29
N THR A 56 -12.36 -7.05 -27.23
CA THR A 56 -13.59 -6.31 -26.98
C THR A 56 -14.71 -7.30 -26.63
N ILE A 57 -15.19 -7.26 -25.39
CA ILE A 57 -16.42 -7.97 -25.01
C ILE A 57 -17.59 -7.10 -25.46
N ALA A 58 -18.28 -7.54 -26.52
CA ALA A 58 -19.56 -7.00 -26.93
C ALA A 58 -20.61 -7.30 -25.85
N VAL A 59 -21.25 -6.25 -25.32
CA VAL A 59 -22.45 -6.37 -24.50
C VAL A 59 -23.61 -6.67 -25.45
N VAL A 60 -24.00 -7.95 -25.54
CA VAL A 60 -25.25 -8.35 -26.19
C VAL A 60 -26.38 -8.07 -25.20
N GLN A 61 -27.08 -6.95 -25.39
CA GLN A 61 -28.43 -6.77 -24.85
C GLN A 61 -29.38 -7.65 -25.67
N HIS A 62 -30.13 -8.53 -25.00
CA HIS A 62 -31.35 -9.11 -25.55
C HIS A 62 -32.52 -8.83 -24.61
N PRO A 63 -33.70 -8.43 -25.16
CA PRO A 63 -34.86 -8.03 -24.38
C PRO A 63 -35.86 -9.17 -24.18
N GLN A 64 -36.89 -8.84 -23.39
CA GLN A 64 -38.21 -9.46 -23.24
C GLN A 64 -38.38 -10.61 -22.24
N GLY A 65 -39.48 -10.50 -21.49
CA GLY A 65 -40.05 -11.60 -20.72
C GLY A 65 -40.94 -11.16 -19.56
N GLU A 66 -42.12 -10.62 -19.85
CA GLU A 66 -43.27 -10.54 -18.93
C GLU A 66 -43.49 -11.84 -18.14
N GLN A 67 -43.75 -11.74 -16.83
CA GLN A 67 -44.81 -12.49 -16.16
C GLN A 67 -45.12 -11.93 -14.76
N ALA A 68 -46.42 -11.84 -14.50
CA ALA A 68 -47.10 -11.20 -13.38
C ALA A 68 -47.17 -12.11 -12.11
N PRO A 69 -47.81 -11.67 -11.00
CA PRO A 69 -47.48 -12.07 -9.63
C PRO A 69 -48.27 -13.28 -9.12
N VAL A 70 -47.77 -13.94 -8.08
CA VAL A 70 -48.55 -14.90 -7.27
C VAL A 70 -48.44 -14.58 -5.79
N ALA A 71 -49.60 -14.30 -5.20
CA ALA A 71 -49.84 -14.09 -3.79
C ALA A 71 -49.79 -15.42 -3.01
N GLY A 72 -49.25 -15.38 -1.78
CA GLY A 72 -49.26 -16.48 -0.83
C GLY A 72 -49.34 -15.94 0.59
N THR A 73 -50.24 -16.51 1.38
CA THR A 73 -50.96 -15.92 2.50
C THR A 73 -50.22 -15.82 3.84
N SER A 74 -50.66 -14.81 4.59
CA SER A 74 -50.52 -14.57 6.04
C SER A 74 -50.68 -15.82 6.92
N SER A 75 -49.83 -15.94 7.94
CA SER A 75 -50.15 -16.56 9.22
C SER A 75 -49.43 -15.80 10.34
N LYS A 76 -50.23 -15.21 11.23
CA LYS A 76 -49.81 -14.46 12.41
C LYS A 76 -49.61 -15.42 13.60
N ASP A 77 -48.48 -15.20 14.29
CA ASP A 77 -48.26 -15.15 15.76
C ASP A 77 -48.52 -16.41 16.63
N PRO A 78 -47.80 -16.61 17.77
CA PRO A 78 -47.42 -15.54 18.72
C PRO A 78 -46.03 -15.61 19.41
N LYS A 79 -45.68 -14.43 19.94
CA LYS A 79 -44.82 -14.11 21.10
C LYS A 79 -44.17 -15.29 21.85
N SER A 80 -42.85 -15.25 21.95
CA SER A 80 -42.12 -15.78 23.11
C SER A 80 -40.83 -14.99 23.37
N ASP A 81 -40.40 -15.04 24.63
CA ASP A 81 -39.74 -13.99 25.38
C ASP A 81 -38.27 -13.71 25.06
N LYS A 82 -37.85 -12.50 25.45
CA LYS A 82 -36.48 -11.98 25.46
C LYS A 82 -35.50 -12.95 26.14
N GLN A 83 -34.63 -13.57 25.34
CA GLN A 83 -33.36 -14.13 25.80
C GLN A 83 -32.22 -13.26 25.23
N PRO A 84 -31.29 -12.73 26.04
CA PRO A 84 -30.12 -12.05 25.50
C PRO A 84 -29.28 -13.07 24.73
N ALA A 85 -29.33 -12.97 23.40
CA ALA A 85 -28.52 -13.79 22.52
C ALA A 85 -27.05 -13.58 22.89
N SER A 86 -26.38 -14.66 23.32
CA SER A 86 -24.92 -14.71 23.31
C SER A 86 -24.44 -14.36 21.89
N PRO A 87 -23.35 -13.61 21.73
CA PRO A 87 -22.85 -13.24 20.41
C PRO A 87 -22.57 -14.52 19.63
N VAL A 88 -23.39 -14.78 18.61
CA VAL A 88 -23.14 -15.85 17.65
C VAL A 88 -21.81 -15.51 16.99
N PRO A 89 -20.76 -16.34 17.11
CA PRO A 89 -19.54 -16.12 16.36
C PRO A 89 -19.91 -16.10 14.87
N PRO A 90 -19.47 -15.10 14.09
CA PRO A 90 -19.87 -15.00 12.69
C PRO A 90 -19.48 -16.28 11.96
N GLN A 91 -20.49 -17.03 11.50
CA GLN A 91 -20.30 -18.25 10.71
C GLN A 91 -19.54 -17.90 9.43
N SER A 92 -18.29 -18.37 9.36
CA SER A 92 -17.31 -18.00 8.34
C SER A 92 -17.18 -19.07 7.24
N ASP A 93 -18.27 -19.65 6.77
CA ASP A 93 -18.20 -20.77 5.80
C ASP A 93 -18.06 -20.32 4.34
N LYS A 94 -17.82 -19.02 4.13
CA LYS A 94 -17.43 -18.46 2.82
C LYS A 94 -16.22 -17.55 2.95
N ILE A 95 -15.19 -18.00 3.69
CA ILE A 95 -13.87 -17.37 3.62
C ILE A 95 -13.36 -17.60 2.20
N LEU A 96 -13.50 -16.59 1.36
CA LEU A 96 -12.73 -16.53 0.12
C LEU A 96 -11.25 -16.67 0.50
N PRO A 97 -10.45 -17.38 -0.31
CA PRO A 97 -9.04 -17.60 -0.02
C PRO A 97 -8.24 -16.31 -0.25
N PHE A 98 -8.52 -15.29 0.58
CA PHE A 98 -7.71 -14.10 0.63
C PHE A 98 -6.37 -14.47 1.27
N PRO A 99 -5.26 -13.94 0.73
CA PRO A 99 -3.98 -14.18 1.34
C PRO A 99 -3.96 -13.61 2.76
N THR A 100 -3.49 -14.39 3.72
CA THR A 100 -3.19 -13.91 5.08
C THR A 100 -1.96 -13.00 5.12
N ALA A 101 -1.11 -13.06 4.09
CA ALA A 101 0.04 -12.21 3.88
C ALA A 101 0.26 -11.94 2.39
N VAL A 102 0.50 -10.67 2.02
CA VAL A 102 0.65 -10.24 0.62
C VAL A 102 2.10 -10.15 0.15
N ASP A 103 3.05 -10.07 1.07
CA ASP A 103 4.48 -9.96 0.74
C ASP A 103 5.06 -11.30 0.30
N LEU A 104 5.70 -11.33 -0.87
CA LEU A 104 6.42 -12.48 -1.43
C LEU A 104 7.94 -12.29 -1.37
N GLY A 105 8.42 -11.20 -0.78
CA GLY A 105 9.84 -10.95 -0.59
C GLY A 105 10.42 -9.81 -1.45
N PRO A 106 11.73 -9.58 -1.32
CA PRO A 106 12.44 -8.58 -2.09
C PRO A 106 12.48 -8.93 -3.58
N VAL A 107 12.59 -7.89 -4.41
CA VAL A 107 12.77 -8.03 -5.86
C VAL A 107 14.25 -7.84 -6.16
N SER A 108 14.81 -8.64 -7.08
CA SER A 108 16.21 -8.45 -7.49
C SER A 108 16.39 -7.06 -8.11
N ALA A 109 17.59 -6.49 -8.00
CA ALA A 109 17.85 -5.16 -8.57
C ALA A 109 17.60 -5.12 -10.09
N ALA A 110 17.91 -6.22 -10.80
CA ALA A 110 17.66 -6.35 -12.22
C ALA A 110 16.15 -6.36 -12.55
N ASP A 111 15.36 -7.15 -11.83
CA ASP A 111 13.90 -7.20 -12.02
C ASP A 111 13.24 -5.88 -11.64
N ALA A 112 13.70 -5.22 -10.57
CA ALA A 112 13.17 -3.92 -10.15
C ALA A 112 13.49 -2.85 -11.19
N ALA A 113 14.68 -2.85 -11.78
CA ALA A 113 15.05 -1.95 -12.87
C ALA A 113 14.24 -2.23 -14.15
N ALA A 114 14.02 -3.50 -14.50
CA ALA A 114 13.18 -3.88 -15.63
C ALA A 114 11.72 -3.45 -15.43
N ALA A 115 11.16 -3.69 -14.24
CA ALA A 115 9.83 -3.21 -13.87
C ALA A 115 9.75 -1.68 -13.91
N ALA A 116 10.76 -0.97 -13.38
CA ALA A 116 10.83 0.50 -13.44
C ALA A 116 10.81 1.03 -14.87
N LYS A 117 11.51 0.38 -15.82
CA LYS A 117 11.47 0.76 -17.24
C LYS A 117 10.07 0.61 -17.87
N SER A 118 9.27 -0.35 -17.38
CA SER A 118 7.88 -0.52 -17.81
C SER A 118 6.92 0.49 -17.17
N CYS A 119 7.37 1.25 -16.17
CA CYS A 119 6.58 2.29 -15.52
C CYS A 119 6.59 3.55 -16.40
N ASN A 120 5.52 3.76 -17.14
CA ASN A 120 5.29 5.00 -17.90
C ASN A 120 4.94 6.14 -16.94
N VAL A 121 5.88 6.60 -16.11
CA VAL A 121 5.68 7.72 -15.19
C VAL A 121 5.52 9.00 -16.03
N PRO A 122 4.37 9.70 -15.95
CA PRO A 122 4.13 10.89 -16.77
C PRO A 122 5.22 11.95 -16.59
N GLY A 123 5.79 12.43 -17.70
CA GLY A 123 6.84 13.45 -17.70
C GLY A 123 8.21 12.99 -17.18
N ALA A 124 8.42 11.67 -17.03
CA ALA A 124 9.72 11.12 -16.68
C ALA A 124 10.58 10.89 -17.93
N ASP A 125 11.33 11.92 -18.30
CA ASP A 125 12.44 11.77 -19.24
C ASP A 125 13.69 11.37 -18.44
N GLY A 126 14.15 10.13 -18.61
CA GLY A 126 15.38 9.62 -18.00
C GLY A 126 15.21 8.40 -17.10
N ALA A 127 16.32 7.96 -16.50
CA ALA A 127 16.33 6.80 -15.62
C ALA A 127 15.58 7.09 -14.31
N LEU A 128 14.66 6.18 -13.96
CA LEU A 128 13.99 6.18 -12.66
C LEU A 128 14.90 5.55 -11.59
N GLN A 129 15.01 6.21 -10.45
CA GLN A 129 15.64 5.65 -9.27
C GLN A 129 14.59 4.82 -8.51
N VAL A 130 14.87 3.53 -8.30
CA VAL A 130 14.06 2.69 -7.43
C VAL A 130 14.43 3.00 -5.98
N LEU A 131 13.45 3.42 -5.19
CA LEU A 131 13.60 3.71 -3.76
C LEU A 131 13.16 2.54 -2.88
N TRP A 132 12.21 1.75 -3.36
CA TRP A 132 11.69 0.58 -2.67
C TRP A 132 11.06 -0.37 -3.68
N SER A 133 11.18 -1.68 -3.46
CA SER A 133 10.58 -2.70 -4.31
C SER A 133 10.20 -3.96 -3.54
N ARG A 134 9.02 -4.51 -3.80
CA ARG A 134 8.58 -5.81 -3.29
C ARG A 134 7.81 -6.60 -4.34
N ARG A 135 7.90 -7.92 -4.26
CA ARG A 135 7.03 -8.82 -5.00
C ARG A 135 5.81 -9.08 -4.12
N LEU A 136 4.62 -8.86 -4.64
CA LEU A 136 3.38 -8.94 -3.88
C LEU A 136 2.41 -9.91 -4.55
N LYS A 137 1.56 -10.56 -3.75
CA LYS A 137 0.47 -11.39 -4.24
C LYS A 137 -0.56 -10.54 -4.98
N GLY A 138 -0.91 -10.97 -6.19
CA GLY A 138 -1.88 -10.28 -7.02
C GLY A 138 -3.34 -10.51 -6.60
N PRO A 139 -4.28 -9.88 -7.33
CA PRO A 139 -5.71 -10.02 -7.06
C PRO A 139 -6.24 -11.42 -7.38
N LYS A 140 -5.60 -12.14 -8.32
CA LYS A 140 -5.99 -13.50 -8.70
C LYS A 140 -5.19 -14.53 -7.89
N PRO A 141 -5.79 -15.66 -7.47
CA PRO A 141 -5.04 -16.75 -6.84
C PRO A 141 -3.82 -17.16 -7.69
N GLY A 142 -2.66 -17.28 -7.04
CA GLY A 142 -1.41 -17.65 -7.70
C GLY A 142 -0.73 -16.53 -8.50
N SER A 143 -1.36 -15.38 -8.71
CA SER A 143 -0.72 -14.26 -9.40
C SER A 143 0.17 -13.44 -8.46
N SER A 144 1.16 -12.76 -9.04
CA SER A 144 2.01 -11.80 -8.33
C SER A 144 2.33 -10.60 -9.22
N PHE A 145 2.73 -9.49 -8.60
CA PHE A 145 3.20 -8.29 -9.30
C PHE A 145 4.36 -7.67 -8.54
N VAL A 146 5.14 -6.83 -9.23
CA VAL A 146 6.19 -6.02 -8.62
C VAL A 146 5.61 -4.64 -8.28
N GLN A 147 5.72 -4.27 -7.01
CA GLN A 147 5.38 -2.94 -6.52
C GLN A 147 6.67 -2.16 -6.31
N LEU A 148 6.73 -0.95 -6.88
CA LEU A 148 7.88 -0.06 -6.77
C LEU A 148 7.46 1.28 -6.19
N VAL A 149 8.35 1.88 -5.41
CA VAL A 149 8.42 3.33 -5.22
C VAL A 149 9.58 3.83 -6.05
N VAL A 150 9.31 4.74 -6.98
CA VAL A 150 10.33 5.32 -7.86
C VAL A 150 10.40 6.82 -7.67
N ALA A 151 11.59 7.36 -7.88
CA ALA A 151 11.82 8.78 -7.97
C ALA A 151 12.48 9.12 -9.30
N ARG A 152 12.14 10.29 -9.85
CA ARG A 152 12.92 10.88 -10.93
C ARG A 152 14.25 11.38 -10.37
N ALA A 153 15.34 11.21 -11.12
CA ALA A 153 16.54 12.01 -10.89
C ALA A 153 16.18 13.51 -10.93
N LYS A 154 16.81 14.32 -10.07
CA LYS A 154 16.48 15.75 -9.91
C LYS A 154 16.38 16.44 -11.27
N SER A 155 15.19 16.95 -11.58
CA SER A 155 14.93 17.78 -12.77
C SER A 155 14.78 19.25 -12.35
N PRO A 156 14.87 20.22 -13.28
CA PRO A 156 14.58 21.63 -12.97
C PRO A 156 13.17 21.85 -12.40
N LYS A 157 12.23 20.93 -12.68
CA LYS A 157 10.84 20.95 -12.21
C LYS A 157 10.66 20.25 -10.85
N GLY A 158 11.75 19.86 -10.19
CA GLY A 158 11.72 19.14 -8.91
C GLY A 158 11.81 17.62 -9.06
N GLN A 159 11.64 16.94 -7.93
CA GLN A 159 11.63 15.48 -7.83
C GLN A 159 10.19 14.98 -7.89
N VAL A 160 9.92 14.04 -8.80
CA VAL A 160 8.61 13.37 -8.89
C VAL A 160 8.75 12.00 -8.26
N PHE A 161 7.79 11.65 -7.41
CA PHE A 161 7.69 10.34 -6.79
C PHE A 161 6.47 9.63 -7.33
N ALA A 162 6.58 8.32 -7.58
CA ALA A 162 5.47 7.54 -8.07
C ALA A 162 5.50 6.13 -7.47
N VAL A 163 4.30 5.58 -7.34
CA VAL A 163 4.07 4.18 -7.04
C VAL A 163 3.76 3.48 -8.36
N CYS A 164 4.57 2.48 -8.71
CA CYS A 164 4.35 1.70 -9.92
C CYS A 164 4.01 0.26 -9.55
N GLN A 165 2.88 -0.19 -10.05
CA GLN A 165 2.44 -1.58 -9.98
C GLN A 165 2.62 -2.19 -11.36
N GLN A 166 3.62 -3.05 -11.52
CA GLN A 166 3.94 -3.64 -12.82
C GLN A 166 2.69 -4.32 -13.41
N GLY A 167 2.25 -3.83 -14.58
CA GLY A 167 1.07 -4.33 -15.29
C GLY A 167 -0.29 -3.84 -14.77
N LEU A 168 -0.34 -3.01 -13.70
CA LEU A 168 -1.59 -2.46 -13.16
C LEU A 168 -1.67 -0.94 -13.31
N GLY A 169 -0.55 -0.23 -13.22
CA GLY A 169 -0.54 1.22 -13.45
C GLY A 169 0.52 1.98 -12.66
N VAL A 170 0.49 3.30 -12.83
CA VAL A 170 1.37 4.24 -12.14
C VAL A 170 0.52 5.29 -11.43
N HIS A 171 0.85 5.54 -10.17
CA HIS A 171 0.22 6.57 -9.36
C HIS A 171 1.28 7.60 -8.95
N VAL A 172 1.13 8.84 -9.43
CA VAL A 172 2.01 9.94 -9.03
C VAL A 172 1.68 10.31 -7.59
N ILE A 173 2.71 10.39 -6.74
CA ILE A 173 2.59 10.81 -5.35
C ILE A 173 2.66 12.34 -5.32
N PRO A 174 1.62 13.03 -4.82
CA PRO A 174 1.69 14.47 -4.62
C PRO A 174 2.84 14.84 -3.67
N ASN A 175 3.57 15.93 -3.96
CA ASN A 175 4.72 16.32 -3.16
C ASN A 175 4.39 16.48 -1.66
N GLN A 176 3.21 17.03 -1.36
CA GLN A 176 2.71 17.19 0.01
C GLN A 176 2.52 15.86 0.76
N ASP A 177 2.20 14.78 0.05
CA ASP A 177 2.06 13.46 0.66
C ASP A 177 3.41 12.73 0.76
N TRP A 178 4.32 13.01 -0.17
CA TRP A 178 5.68 12.48 -0.10
C TRP A 178 6.48 12.98 1.10
N ILE A 179 6.30 14.27 1.45
CA ILE A 179 7.00 14.90 2.57
C ILE A 179 6.40 14.52 3.93
N LYS A 180 5.24 13.85 3.99
CA LYS A 180 4.69 13.31 5.24
C LYS A 180 5.65 12.25 5.75
N ALA A 181 6.31 12.56 6.87
CA ALA A 181 7.17 11.63 7.56
C ALA A 181 6.35 10.80 8.56
N ALA A 182 6.75 9.55 8.74
CA ALA A 182 6.41 8.86 9.98
C ALA A 182 7.09 9.60 11.15
N THR A 183 6.54 9.47 12.35
CA THR A 183 7.11 10.03 13.57
C THR A 183 7.01 9.01 14.70
N SER A 184 7.71 9.23 15.82
CA SER A 184 7.55 8.40 17.01
C SER A 184 6.11 8.33 17.55
N THR A 185 5.29 9.35 17.27
CA THR A 185 3.86 9.41 17.66
C THR A 185 2.90 8.91 16.58
N GLN A 186 3.41 8.67 15.37
CA GLN A 186 2.69 8.15 14.21
C GLN A 186 3.66 7.31 13.39
N ALA A 187 3.85 6.06 13.82
CA ALA A 187 4.91 5.18 13.33
C ALA A 187 4.76 4.81 11.84
N VAL A 188 3.58 5.03 11.25
CA VAL A 188 3.41 5.00 9.80
C VAL A 188 2.56 6.18 9.33
N ALA A 189 2.89 6.74 8.16
CA ALA A 189 2.19 7.85 7.54
C ALA A 189 1.78 7.48 6.11
N ALA A 190 0.48 7.59 5.80
CA ALA A 190 -0.03 7.24 4.49
C ALA A 190 0.52 8.20 3.42
N VAL A 191 1.07 7.62 2.34
CA VAL A 191 1.63 8.36 1.21
C VAL A 191 0.62 8.39 0.07
N ILE A 192 0.08 7.23 -0.29
CA ILE A 192 -0.90 7.10 -1.35
C ILE A 192 -1.64 5.77 -1.21
N GLY A 193 -2.89 5.74 -1.65
CA GLY A 193 -3.64 4.50 -1.74
C GLY A 193 -4.68 4.60 -2.85
N SER A 194 -5.22 3.45 -3.22
CA SER A 194 -6.35 3.39 -4.14
C SER A 194 -7.30 2.30 -3.67
N SER A 195 -8.58 2.53 -3.90
CA SER A 195 -9.64 1.57 -3.64
C SER A 195 -10.43 1.31 -4.91
N TRP A 196 -10.83 0.06 -5.11
CA TRP A 196 -11.78 -0.29 -6.16
C TRP A 196 -12.84 -1.26 -5.63
N SER A 197 -13.99 -1.23 -6.29
CA SER A 197 -15.11 -2.13 -6.02
C SER A 197 -15.68 -2.69 -7.32
N THR A 198 -15.95 -3.99 -7.39
CA THR A 198 -16.66 -4.60 -8.53
C THR A 198 -18.12 -4.87 -8.20
N GLN A 199 -18.98 -4.52 -9.18
CA GLN A 199 -20.36 -4.93 -9.47
C GLN A 199 -21.41 -5.03 -8.33
N PRO A 200 -22.69 -4.72 -8.62
CA PRO A 200 -23.74 -4.53 -7.62
C PRO A 200 -24.16 -5.79 -6.84
N THR A 201 -23.90 -7.00 -7.35
CA THR A 201 -24.41 -8.25 -6.74
C THR A 201 -23.40 -8.97 -5.83
N LYS A 202 -22.11 -8.67 -5.95
CA LYS A 202 -21.03 -9.16 -5.07
C LYS A 202 -19.98 -8.05 -4.93
N MET A 203 -20.25 -7.09 -4.05
CA MET A 203 -19.31 -5.99 -3.81
C MET A 203 -18.01 -6.55 -3.24
N TYR A 204 -17.01 -6.72 -4.09
CA TYR A 204 -15.64 -7.00 -3.66
C TYR A 204 -14.95 -5.66 -3.45
N PHE A 205 -14.54 -5.39 -2.22
CA PHE A 205 -13.77 -4.21 -1.87
C PHE A 205 -12.30 -4.59 -1.80
N GLN A 206 -11.48 -3.81 -2.49
CA GLN A 206 -10.04 -3.87 -2.34
C GLN A 206 -9.49 -2.46 -2.18
N ARG A 207 -8.57 -2.30 -1.22
CA ARG A 207 -7.80 -1.08 -1.04
C ARG A 207 -6.36 -1.45 -0.75
N TRP A 208 -5.47 -0.89 -1.56
CA TRP A 208 -4.06 -0.91 -1.25
C TRP A 208 -3.61 0.47 -0.78
N THR A 209 -2.68 0.50 0.15
CA THR A 209 -2.09 1.75 0.67
C THR A 209 -0.59 1.57 0.87
N LEU A 210 0.17 2.56 0.42
CA LEU A 210 1.59 2.70 0.69
C LEU A 210 1.79 3.73 1.81
N TYR A 211 2.66 3.41 2.76
CA TYR A 211 3.03 4.25 3.89
C TYR A 211 4.53 4.50 3.92
N ARG A 212 4.93 5.64 4.48
CA ARG A 212 6.21 5.76 5.17
C ARG A 212 6.13 5.03 6.50
N ALA A 213 7.20 4.38 6.90
CA ALA A 213 7.29 3.66 8.16
C ALA A 213 8.53 4.08 8.96
N GLU A 214 8.36 4.27 10.26
CA GLU A 214 9.48 4.42 11.19
C GLU A 214 10.36 3.17 11.16
N PRO A 215 11.67 3.29 11.45
CA PRO A 215 12.59 2.16 11.47
C PRO A 215 12.22 1.03 12.44
N ASN A 216 11.44 1.34 13.48
CA ASN A 216 11.01 0.37 14.48
C ASN A 216 9.77 -0.46 14.04
N VAL A 217 9.12 -0.12 12.93
CA VAL A 217 7.99 -0.89 12.40
C VAL A 217 8.52 -2.14 11.73
N ALA A 218 8.12 -3.32 12.23
CA ALA A 218 8.52 -4.61 11.67
C ALA A 218 7.36 -5.32 10.96
N ARG A 219 6.11 -4.97 11.29
CA ARG A 219 4.92 -5.59 10.69
C ARG A 219 3.81 -4.56 10.55
N ILE A 220 3.07 -4.64 9.45
CA ILE A 220 1.83 -3.90 9.24
C ILE A 220 0.73 -4.89 8.86
N GLU A 221 -0.48 -4.65 9.33
CA GLU A 221 -1.65 -5.45 8.99
C GLU A 221 -2.83 -4.52 8.70
N SER A 222 -3.67 -4.94 7.76
CA SER A 222 -4.89 -4.21 7.43
C SER A 222 -6.08 -5.15 7.28
N ARG A 223 -7.28 -4.59 7.46
CA ARG A 223 -8.56 -5.28 7.21
C ARG A 223 -9.65 -4.28 6.91
N TYR A 224 -10.77 -4.76 6.40
CA TYR A 224 -12.02 -4.00 6.37
C TYR A 224 -12.90 -4.34 7.57
N VAL A 225 -13.64 -3.34 8.03
CA VAL A 225 -14.71 -3.48 9.03
C VAL A 225 -15.99 -2.85 8.47
N TRP A 226 -17.12 -3.51 8.66
CA TRP A 226 -18.43 -3.04 8.20
C TRP A 226 -19.50 -3.36 9.25
N ARG A 227 -20.74 -2.91 9.04
CA ARG A 227 -21.83 -3.21 9.97
C ARG A 227 -22.09 -4.72 9.99
N GLY A 228 -21.86 -5.34 11.15
CA GLY A 228 -22.09 -6.77 11.34
C GLY A 228 -20.91 -7.67 10.95
N GLY A 229 -19.73 -7.14 10.64
CA GLY A 229 -18.58 -7.99 10.35
C GLY A 229 -17.25 -7.28 10.10
N ALA A 230 -16.21 -8.08 9.89
CA ALA A 230 -14.89 -7.63 9.50
C ALA A 230 -14.22 -8.71 8.66
N SER A 231 -13.28 -8.32 7.79
CA SER A 231 -12.41 -9.26 7.10
C SER A 231 -11.33 -9.78 8.04
N ALA A 232 -10.67 -10.87 7.64
CA ALA A 232 -9.43 -11.29 8.28
C ALA A 232 -8.38 -10.17 8.19
N TRP A 233 -7.46 -10.16 9.16
CA TRP A 233 -6.25 -9.35 9.07
C TRP A 233 -5.34 -9.90 7.98
N ILE A 234 -4.86 -9.00 7.13
CA ILE A 234 -3.92 -9.31 6.05
C ILE A 234 -2.58 -8.66 6.39
N THR A 235 -1.53 -9.47 6.47
CA THR A 235 -0.17 -9.00 6.72
C THR A 235 0.39 -8.37 5.45
N GLY A 236 0.84 -7.11 5.59
CA GLY A 236 1.46 -6.32 4.54
C GLY A 236 2.93 -6.62 4.31
N ALA A 237 3.60 -5.74 3.57
CA ALA A 237 5.05 -5.73 3.41
C ALA A 237 5.65 -4.56 4.19
N VAL A 238 6.79 -4.74 4.85
CA VAL A 238 7.56 -3.65 5.49
C VAL A 238 9.03 -3.83 5.13
N ALA A 239 9.65 -2.80 4.54
CA ALA A 239 11.08 -2.76 4.23
C ALA A 239 11.52 -1.33 3.95
N ASP A 240 12.78 -1.01 4.24
CA ASP A 240 13.45 0.25 3.87
C ASP A 240 12.62 1.53 4.16
N HIS A 241 12.00 1.61 5.34
CA HIS A 241 11.14 2.72 5.78
C HIS A 241 9.85 2.92 4.96
N PHE A 242 9.41 1.89 4.24
CA PHE A 242 8.11 1.82 3.62
C PHE A 242 7.31 0.63 4.14
N ALA A 243 5.99 0.81 4.14
CA ALA A 243 5.05 -0.26 4.39
C ALA A 243 3.96 -0.29 3.32
N TYR A 244 3.45 -1.46 3.00
CA TYR A 244 2.38 -1.67 2.02
C TYR A 244 1.30 -2.57 2.61
N THR A 245 0.04 -2.17 2.44
CA THR A 245 -1.13 -2.98 2.79
C THR A 245 -2.01 -3.21 1.58
N ASP A 246 -2.79 -4.30 1.60
CA ASP A 246 -3.81 -4.61 0.60
C ASP A 246 -4.99 -5.31 1.28
N SER A 247 -5.94 -4.50 1.74
CA SER A 247 -7.17 -4.91 2.40
C SER A 247 -8.16 -5.45 1.37
N ARG A 248 -8.77 -6.60 1.65
CA ARG A 248 -9.76 -7.25 0.76
C ARG A 248 -10.97 -7.71 1.55
N ALA A 249 -12.17 -7.48 1.03
CA ALA A 249 -13.41 -7.94 1.66
C ALA A 249 -14.52 -8.19 0.64
N ILE A 250 -15.42 -9.11 0.98
CA ILE A 250 -16.74 -9.22 0.38
C ILE A 250 -17.76 -9.09 1.52
N PRO A 251 -18.30 -7.89 1.76
CA PRO A 251 -19.34 -7.71 2.75
C PRO A 251 -20.53 -8.59 2.43
N VAL A 252 -21.08 -9.22 3.45
CA VAL A 252 -22.26 -10.08 3.31
C VAL A 252 -23.50 -9.24 3.56
N GLY A 253 -24.34 -9.12 2.54
CA GLY A 253 -25.68 -8.57 2.64
C GLY A 253 -25.81 -7.07 2.32
N PRO A 254 -27.02 -6.62 1.93
CA PRO A 254 -27.28 -5.25 1.49
C PRO A 254 -27.14 -4.20 2.60
N ASN A 255 -27.13 -4.61 3.87
CA ASN A 255 -27.12 -3.74 5.05
C ASN A 255 -25.73 -3.58 5.71
N SER A 256 -24.66 -4.02 5.04
CA SER A 256 -23.29 -3.94 5.60
C SER A 256 -22.79 -2.51 5.75
N GLY A 257 -23.38 -1.53 5.03
CA GLY A 257 -22.84 -0.19 4.91
C GLY A 257 -21.51 -0.16 4.17
N THR A 258 -20.88 1.02 4.11
CA THR A 258 -19.57 1.21 3.47
C THR A 258 -18.46 0.65 4.37
N PRO A 259 -17.67 -0.32 3.90
CA PRO A 259 -16.55 -0.84 4.68
C PRO A 259 -15.52 0.25 4.98
N THR A 260 -15.05 0.29 6.22
CA THR A 260 -13.96 1.16 6.68
C THR A 260 -12.69 0.33 6.83
N GLU A 261 -11.57 0.85 6.35
CA GLU A 261 -10.26 0.20 6.54
C GLU A 261 -9.75 0.42 7.97
N GLN A 262 -9.27 -0.66 8.60
CA GLN A 262 -8.50 -0.61 9.83
C GLN A 262 -7.08 -1.07 9.54
N VAL A 263 -6.12 -0.38 10.13
CA VAL A 263 -4.69 -0.68 9.98
C VAL A 263 -4.05 -0.69 11.36
N ARG A 264 -3.11 -1.59 11.55
CA ARG A 264 -2.28 -1.67 12.76
C ARG A 264 -0.85 -1.99 12.38
N ALA A 265 0.09 -1.44 13.13
CA ALA A 265 1.50 -1.67 12.95
C ALA A 265 2.10 -2.19 14.25
N PHE A 266 3.17 -2.96 14.14
CA PHE A 266 3.86 -3.59 15.26
C PHE A 266 5.37 -3.45 15.12
N ASP A 267 6.05 -3.40 16.26
CA ASP A 267 7.49 -3.52 16.33
C ASP A 267 7.97 -4.98 16.17
N ALA A 268 9.29 -5.18 16.21
CA ALA A 268 9.91 -6.50 16.07
C ALA A 268 9.55 -7.48 17.19
N GLN A 269 9.08 -6.98 18.34
CA GLN A 269 8.61 -7.79 19.48
C GLN A 269 7.09 -8.06 19.39
N GLY A 270 6.43 -7.60 18.34
CA GLY A 270 4.98 -7.75 18.16
C GLY A 270 4.16 -6.79 19.01
N ARG A 271 4.76 -5.76 19.62
CA ARG A 271 4.03 -4.73 20.37
C ARG A 271 3.42 -3.72 19.41
N PRO A 272 2.17 -3.29 19.63
CA PRO A 272 1.55 -2.26 18.81
C PRO A 272 2.36 -0.95 18.86
N VAL A 273 2.55 -0.31 17.71
CA VAL A 273 3.13 1.04 17.63
C VAL A 273 2.05 2.08 17.32
N PRO A 274 2.23 3.36 17.71
CA PRO A 274 1.25 4.40 17.45
C PRO A 274 0.91 4.53 15.96
N PHE A 275 -0.38 4.48 15.64
CA PHE A 275 -0.89 4.69 14.28
C PHE A 275 -2.05 5.68 14.32
N LYS A 276 -1.98 6.70 13.46
CA LYS A 276 -3.09 7.61 13.19
C LYS A 276 -3.43 7.48 11.70
N PRO A 277 -4.63 6.99 11.36
CA PRO A 277 -5.08 6.89 9.97
C PRO A 277 -5.25 8.25 9.29
#